data_AF-A0A8S1IPG8-F1
#
_entry.id   AF-A0A8S1IPG8-F1
#
_cell.length_a   1.000
_cell.length_b   1.000
_cell.length_c   1.000
_cell.angle_alpha   90.00
_cell.angle_beta   90.00
_cell.angle_gamma   90.00
#
_symmetry.space_group_name_H-M   'P 1'
#
loop_
_entity.id
_entity.type
_entity.pdbx_description
1 polymer ?
#
loop_
_entity_poly.entity_id
_entity_poly.type
_entity_poly.pdbx_seq_one_letter_code
_entity_poly.pdbx_strand_id
1 'polypeptide(L)'
;MSRCCQVTDPDEDGGTRTSVVRCNLLVACDAPDVDPGLFRCINGSGLVYDGRLVVDARFRTNDDRIYAAGSIAKYSRELGRTGLQLGNFDSREVGQRLAASVAGRLRGETDVGTSLPRMEEPKSAECTLPGGWYFTYAGVPEAYEKPSLQESEGGRTLSTQTQGGYFQLSIGADRLVRSCLRVGRQPSARDMLRRIAGLPVSYLNNVVEKYDSGQVADLLAFLTEGWAQALYHDHFPVLRRELQGQVRQLQGGQGGVNEVAVAAVAREAVHKFVQAHAAELTAYRDVSLAS
;
A
#
# COMPACT_ATOMS: atom_id res chain seq x y z
N MET A 1 -45.95 -8.82 0.46
CA MET A 1 -45.43 -7.55 1.00
C MET A 1 -44.45 -6.97 -0.01
N SER A 2 -44.78 -5.83 -0.65
CA SER A 2 -43.85 -5.14 -1.54
C SER A 2 -42.68 -4.62 -0.72
N ARG A 3 -41.45 -5.09 -0.98
CA ARG A 3 -40.25 -4.57 -0.31
C ARG A 3 -39.93 -3.21 -0.94
N CYS A 4 -40.03 -2.16 -0.15
CA CYS A 4 -39.78 -0.78 -0.55
C CYS A 4 -38.76 -0.19 0.42
N CYS A 5 -37.76 0.50 -0.10
CA CYS A 5 -36.83 1.29 0.70
C CYS A 5 -37.20 2.76 0.56
N GLN A 6 -37.20 3.49 1.68
CA GLN A 6 -37.34 4.93 1.69
C GLN A 6 -35.93 5.54 1.67
N VAL A 7 -35.60 6.24 0.59
CA VAL A 7 -34.31 6.91 0.41
C VAL A 7 -34.55 8.39 0.64
N THR A 8 -33.73 9.02 1.48
CA THR A 8 -33.82 10.45 1.76
C THR A 8 -32.53 11.10 1.31
N ASP A 9 -32.61 11.89 0.25
CA ASP A 9 -31.48 12.63 -0.31
C ASP A 9 -31.56 14.10 0.15
N PRO A 10 -30.43 14.75 0.42
CA PRO A 10 -30.41 16.20 0.61
C PRO A 10 -30.75 16.89 -0.72
N ASP A 11 -31.72 17.83 -0.70
CA ASP A 11 -32.03 18.68 -1.86
C ASP A 11 -30.98 19.78 -2.03
N GLU A 12 -30.82 20.28 -3.26
CA GLU A 12 -29.88 21.36 -3.60
C GLU A 12 -30.15 22.67 -2.82
N ASP A 13 -31.39 22.88 -2.37
CA ASP A 13 -31.81 24.03 -1.58
C ASP A 13 -31.72 23.82 -0.05
N GLY A 14 -31.06 22.74 0.41
CA GLY A 14 -30.95 22.40 1.84
C GLY A 14 -32.21 21.75 2.44
N GLY A 15 -33.16 21.36 1.59
CA GLY A 15 -34.30 20.49 1.96
C GLY A 15 -33.91 19.01 2.03
N THR A 16 -34.88 18.14 2.28
CA THR A 16 -34.70 16.68 2.16
C THR A 16 -35.77 16.10 1.24
N ARG A 17 -35.33 15.42 0.19
CA ARG A 17 -36.21 14.73 -0.74
C ARG A 17 -36.29 13.27 -0.37
N THR A 18 -37.48 12.86 0.03
CA THR A 18 -37.78 11.44 0.27
C THR A 18 -38.32 10.80 -1.00
N SER A 19 -37.70 9.71 -1.46
CA SER A 19 -38.21 8.87 -2.53
C SER A 19 -38.42 7.43 -2.06
N VAL A 20 -39.41 6.75 -2.64
CA VAL A 20 -39.67 5.33 -2.34
C VAL A 20 -39.17 4.49 -3.50
N VAL A 21 -38.14 3.71 -3.25
CA VAL A 21 -37.52 2.82 -4.23
C VAL A 21 -38.00 1.40 -3.98
N ARG A 22 -38.75 0.84 -4.94
CA ARG A 22 -39.10 -0.58 -4.94
C ARG A 22 -37.85 -1.37 -5.30
N CYS A 23 -37.29 -2.10 -4.34
CA CYS A 23 -36.11 -2.92 -4.56
C CYS A 23 -36.13 -4.17 -3.67
N ASN A 24 -35.52 -5.25 -4.16
CA ASN A 24 -35.31 -6.47 -3.41
C ASN A 24 -34.01 -6.43 -2.59
N LEU A 25 -33.05 -5.60 -3.01
CA LEU A 25 -31.76 -5.32 -2.39
C LEU A 25 -31.39 -3.87 -2.70
N LEU A 26 -30.99 -3.11 -1.68
CA LEU A 26 -30.42 -1.78 -1.80
C LEU A 26 -28.96 -1.85 -1.32
N VAL A 27 -28.02 -1.45 -2.17
CA VAL A 27 -26.60 -1.38 -1.82
C VAL A 27 -26.20 0.10 -1.85
N ALA A 28 -25.90 0.65 -0.67
CA ALA A 28 -25.38 2.00 -0.54
C ALA A 28 -23.85 1.96 -0.66
N CYS A 29 -23.31 2.62 -1.68
CA CYS A 29 -21.88 2.69 -1.97
C CYS A 29 -21.33 4.09 -1.69
N ASP A 30 -21.68 4.65 -0.53
CA ASP A 30 -21.15 5.95 -0.12
C ASP A 30 -19.69 5.84 0.33
N ALA A 31 -18.95 6.94 0.28
CA ALA A 31 -17.58 7.00 0.77
C ALA A 31 -17.55 6.78 2.28
N PRO A 32 -16.63 5.95 2.83
CA PRO A 32 -16.49 5.80 4.26
C PRO A 32 -16.18 7.15 4.92
N ASP A 33 -16.97 7.52 5.93
CA ASP A 33 -16.78 8.75 6.68
C ASP A 33 -16.76 8.52 8.20
N VAL A 34 -16.40 9.56 8.93
CA VAL A 34 -16.35 9.58 10.39
C VAL A 34 -17.78 9.48 10.95
N ASP A 35 -17.97 8.62 11.95
CA ASP A 35 -19.25 8.51 12.65
C ASP A 35 -19.73 9.89 13.16
N PRO A 36 -20.98 10.30 12.89
CA PRO A 36 -21.49 11.60 13.30
C PRO A 36 -21.46 11.83 14.81
N GLY A 37 -21.62 10.77 15.61
CA GLY A 37 -21.51 10.84 17.08
C GLY A 37 -20.07 11.14 17.50
N LEU A 38 -19.10 10.43 16.92
CA LEU A 38 -17.69 10.69 17.14
C LEU A 38 -17.29 12.11 16.72
N PHE A 39 -17.75 12.56 15.55
CA PHE A 39 -17.55 13.94 15.09
C PHE A 39 -18.05 14.97 16.12
N ARG A 40 -19.28 14.81 16.63
CA ARG A 40 -19.84 15.70 17.66
C ARG A 40 -18.99 15.70 18.93
N CYS A 41 -18.49 14.55 19.36
CA CYS A 41 -17.64 14.43 20.55
C CYS A 41 -16.29 15.15 20.36
N ILE A 42 -15.64 14.96 19.21
CA ILE A 42 -14.36 15.60 18.89
C ILE A 42 -14.53 17.12 18.84
N ASN A 43 -15.53 17.60 18.10
CA ASN A 43 -15.80 19.02 17.96
C ASN A 43 -16.20 19.67 19.31
N GLY A 44 -17.04 18.99 20.09
CA GLY A 44 -17.42 19.43 21.43
C GLY A 44 -16.26 19.47 22.44
N SER A 45 -15.15 18.77 22.16
CA SER A 45 -13.94 18.78 22.99
C SER A 45 -12.94 19.88 22.61
N GLY A 46 -13.25 20.72 21.60
CA GLY A 46 -12.35 21.78 21.14
C GLY A 46 -11.13 21.29 20.36
N LEU A 47 -11.17 20.05 19.87
CA LEU A 47 -10.13 19.49 19.00
C LEU A 47 -10.31 19.99 17.56
N VAL A 48 -9.21 20.35 16.91
CA VAL A 48 -9.26 20.88 15.54
C VAL A 48 -9.69 19.78 14.56
N TYR A 49 -10.82 20.03 13.89
CA TYR A 49 -11.41 19.12 12.91
C TYR A 49 -11.61 19.84 11.56
N ASP A 50 -11.13 19.23 10.48
CA ASP A 50 -11.25 19.74 9.12
C ASP A 50 -11.54 18.55 8.19
N GLY A 51 -12.75 18.01 8.25
CA GLY A 51 -13.12 16.74 7.60
C GLY A 51 -12.51 15.49 8.27
N ARG A 52 -11.40 15.62 8.99
CA ARG A 52 -10.77 14.62 9.87
C ARG A 52 -10.12 15.35 11.05
N LEU A 53 -9.79 14.62 12.11
CA LEU A 53 -9.02 15.13 13.25
C LEU A 53 -7.61 15.53 12.80
N VAL A 54 -7.24 16.78 13.02
CA VAL A 54 -5.97 17.33 12.53
C VAL A 54 -4.84 17.01 13.50
N VAL A 55 -3.72 16.51 12.96
CA VAL A 55 -2.50 16.23 13.72
C VAL A 55 -1.24 16.85 13.12
N ASP A 56 -0.23 17.08 13.96
CA ASP A 56 1.11 17.49 13.55
C ASP A 56 1.96 16.31 13.01
N ALA A 57 3.23 16.56 12.70
CA ALA A 57 4.16 15.53 12.21
C ALA A 57 4.47 14.43 13.24
N ARG A 58 4.11 14.63 14.50
CA ARG A 58 4.27 13.69 15.62
C ARG A 58 2.93 13.10 16.07
N PHE A 59 1.91 13.18 15.23
CA PHE A 59 0.58 12.62 15.47
C PHE A 59 -0.16 13.23 16.66
N ARG A 60 0.24 14.43 17.11
CA ARG A 60 -0.43 15.18 18.19
C ARG A 60 -1.51 16.09 17.62
N THR A 61 -2.59 16.23 18.36
CA THR A 61 -3.63 17.22 18.07
C THR A 61 -3.20 18.63 18.53
N ASN A 62 -4.13 19.59 18.55
CA ASN A 62 -3.89 20.88 19.20
C ASN A 62 -3.69 20.79 20.72
N ASP A 63 -4.07 19.67 21.35
CA ASP A 63 -3.61 19.31 22.70
C ASP A 63 -2.41 18.35 22.60
N ASP A 64 -1.26 18.77 23.15
CA ASP A 64 0.01 18.03 23.16
C ASP A 64 -0.05 16.66 23.85
N ARG A 65 -1.10 16.39 24.64
CA ARG A 65 -1.29 15.11 25.35
C ARG A 65 -2.20 14.16 24.59
N ILE A 66 -2.89 14.65 23.57
CA ILE A 66 -3.86 13.89 22.78
C ILE A 66 -3.24 13.59 21.42
N TYR A 67 -3.12 12.31 21.12
CA TYR A 67 -2.62 11.81 19.85
C TYR A 67 -3.73 11.17 19.04
N ALA A 68 -3.62 11.23 17.72
CA ALA A 68 -4.58 10.58 16.82
C ALA A 68 -3.89 10.00 15.59
N ALA A 69 -4.43 8.88 15.10
CA ALA A 69 -3.93 8.19 13.92
C ALA A 69 -5.03 7.36 13.25
N GLY A 70 -4.73 6.81 12.07
CA GLY A 70 -5.68 5.97 11.32
C GLY A 70 -6.71 6.79 10.53
N SER A 71 -7.84 6.17 10.19
CA SER A 71 -8.84 6.76 9.29
C SER A 71 -9.51 8.04 9.82
N ILE A 72 -9.47 8.28 11.13
CA ILE A 72 -10.01 9.48 11.77
C ILE A 72 -9.13 10.71 11.61
N ALA A 73 -7.85 10.53 11.29
CA ALA A 73 -6.84 11.57 11.42
C ALA A 73 -6.22 11.97 10.06
N LYS A 74 -5.80 13.23 9.97
CA LYS A 74 -5.05 13.78 8.84
C LYS A 74 -3.97 14.75 9.31
N TYR A 75 -2.93 14.91 8.52
CA TYR A 75 -1.89 15.89 8.82
C TYR A 75 -2.37 17.34 8.63
N SER A 76 -1.81 18.24 9.43
CA SER A 76 -1.97 19.69 9.29
C SER A 76 -1.51 20.17 7.91
N ARG A 77 -2.23 21.14 7.35
CA ARG A 77 -1.91 21.76 6.06
C ARG A 77 -0.58 22.49 6.08
N GLU A 78 -0.13 22.91 7.27
CA GLU A 78 1.15 23.59 7.49
C GLU A 78 2.37 22.71 7.14
N LEU A 79 2.19 21.39 7.09
CA LEU A 79 3.24 20.42 6.75
C LEU A 79 3.43 20.26 5.22
N GLY A 80 2.87 21.15 4.41
CA GLY A 80 3.18 21.27 2.98
C GLY A 80 2.39 20.35 2.04
N ARG A 81 1.66 19.35 2.55
CA ARG A 81 0.65 18.61 1.76
C ARG A 81 -0.73 18.75 2.40
N THR A 82 -1.61 19.47 1.71
CA THR A 82 -2.98 19.70 2.16
C THR A 82 -3.74 18.39 2.30
N GLY A 83 -4.23 18.11 3.51
CA GLY A 83 -5.27 17.10 3.71
C GLY A 83 -4.82 15.64 3.60
N LEU A 84 -3.54 15.36 3.79
CA LEU A 84 -3.00 13.99 3.75
C LEU A 84 -3.61 13.13 4.87
N GLN A 85 -4.52 12.23 4.50
CA GLN A 85 -5.27 11.41 5.44
C GLN A 85 -4.46 10.18 5.86
N LEU A 86 -4.36 9.92 7.16
CA LEU A 86 -3.68 8.75 7.69
C LEU A 86 -4.41 7.44 7.34
N GLY A 87 -5.69 7.55 6.98
CA GLY A 87 -6.48 6.49 6.38
C GLY A 87 -5.96 5.96 5.03
N ASN A 88 -5.02 6.62 4.36
CA ASN A 88 -4.44 6.14 3.10
C ASN A 88 -3.15 5.33 3.27
N PHE A 89 -2.61 5.29 4.48
CA PHE A 89 -1.36 4.60 4.81
C PHE A 89 -1.60 3.24 5.45
N ASP A 90 -0.57 2.38 5.43
CA ASP A 90 -0.57 1.12 6.16
C ASP A 90 -0.73 1.38 7.66
N SER A 91 -1.72 0.73 8.28
CA SER A 91 -2.04 0.96 9.69
C SER A 91 -0.92 0.53 10.64
N ARG A 92 -0.09 -0.45 10.23
CA ARG A 92 1.03 -0.91 11.05
C ARG A 92 2.16 0.11 11.01
N GLU A 93 2.48 0.65 9.83
CA GLU A 93 3.47 1.73 9.72
C GLU A 93 3.02 2.97 10.49
N VAL A 94 1.77 3.40 10.31
CA VAL A 94 1.19 4.52 11.06
C VAL A 94 1.28 4.29 12.58
N GLY A 95 0.92 3.09 13.04
CA GLY A 95 1.00 2.72 14.46
C GLY A 95 2.43 2.74 15.00
N GLN A 96 3.41 2.25 14.23
CA GLN A 96 4.83 2.29 14.59
C GLN A 96 5.34 3.73 14.72
N ARG A 97 4.97 4.61 13.78
CA ARG A 97 5.35 6.03 13.80
C ARG A 97 4.72 6.76 14.99
N LEU A 98 3.42 6.56 15.22
CA LEU A 98 2.74 7.10 16.39
C LEU A 98 3.40 6.64 17.71
N ALA A 99 3.69 5.34 17.84
CA ALA A 99 4.34 4.79 19.03
C ALA A 99 5.72 5.42 19.28
N ALA A 100 6.49 5.66 18.21
CA ALA A 100 7.77 6.36 18.30
C ALA A 100 7.59 7.80 18.82
N SER A 101 6.57 8.52 18.36
CA SER A 101 6.25 9.88 18.84
C SER A 101 5.87 9.91 20.32
N VAL A 102 5.06 8.95 20.78
CA VAL A 102 4.70 8.80 22.20
C VAL A 102 5.93 8.47 23.03
N ALA A 103 6.77 7.53 22.58
CA ALA A 103 8.00 7.15 23.28
C ALA A 103 9.01 8.32 23.35
N GLY A 104 9.15 9.10 22.28
CA GLY A 104 9.98 10.31 22.27
C GLY A 104 9.51 11.33 23.30
N ARG A 105 8.18 11.54 23.42
CA ARG A 105 7.61 12.44 24.43
C ARG A 105 7.91 12.00 25.86
N LEU A 106 7.85 10.70 26.13
CA LEU A 106 8.21 10.12 27.44
C LEU A 106 9.71 10.28 27.76
N ARG A 107 10.57 10.33 26.74
CA ARG A 107 12.00 10.63 26.87
C ARG A 107 12.31 12.12 27.01
N GLY A 108 11.30 12.98 26.93
CA GLY A 108 11.46 14.44 27.04
C GLY A 108 11.69 15.15 25.72
N GLU A 109 11.47 14.50 24.57
CA GLU A 109 11.51 15.18 23.27
C GLU A 109 10.29 16.09 23.10
N THR A 110 10.51 17.38 22.84
CA THR A 110 9.45 18.40 22.75
C THR A 110 9.31 19.06 21.38
N ASP A 111 10.20 18.74 20.44
CA ASP A 111 10.14 19.32 19.09
C ASP A 111 8.82 18.94 18.39
N VAL A 112 8.35 19.79 17.47
CA VAL A 112 7.05 19.63 16.80
C VAL A 112 7.15 18.85 15.50
N GLY A 113 8.37 18.64 14.97
CA GLY A 113 8.55 18.00 13.68
C GLY A 113 8.00 18.88 12.57
N THR A 114 8.88 19.47 11.78
CA THR A 114 8.51 20.44 10.73
C THR A 114 8.24 19.80 9.38
N SER A 115 8.49 18.49 9.24
CA SER A 115 8.34 17.76 7.98
C SER A 115 7.44 16.53 8.15
N LEU A 116 6.72 16.19 7.08
CA LEU A 116 5.87 15.01 7.07
C LEU A 116 6.70 13.74 7.30
N PRO A 117 6.24 12.85 8.21
CA PRO A 117 6.84 11.54 8.36
C PRO A 117 6.81 10.78 7.03
N ARG A 118 7.97 10.26 6.64
CA ARG A 118 8.08 9.41 5.45
C ARG A 118 7.42 8.05 5.75
N MET A 119 6.32 7.77 5.06
CA MET A 119 5.59 6.52 5.11
C MET A 119 5.39 6.00 3.70
N GLU A 120 5.88 4.80 3.42
CA GLU A 120 5.96 4.23 2.08
C GLU A 120 5.42 2.80 2.02
N GLU A 121 5.01 2.23 3.15
CA GLU A 121 4.53 0.86 3.18
C GLU A 121 3.21 0.74 2.40
N PRO A 122 3.11 -0.24 1.48
CA PRO A 122 1.91 -0.42 0.69
C PRO A 122 0.70 -0.80 1.53
N LYS A 123 -0.44 -0.19 1.19
CA LYS A 123 -1.73 -0.50 1.77
C LYS A 123 -2.50 -1.45 0.87
N SER A 124 -3.31 -2.33 1.47
CA SER A 124 -4.18 -3.25 0.73
C SER A 124 -5.61 -3.23 1.23
N ALA A 125 -6.52 -3.53 0.31
CA ALA A 125 -7.94 -3.79 0.55
C ALA A 125 -8.30 -5.15 -0.05
N GLU A 126 -9.22 -5.85 0.60
CA GLU A 126 -9.73 -7.14 0.13
C GLU A 126 -11.19 -7.26 0.50
N CYS A 127 -11.97 -7.85 -0.40
CA CYS A 127 -13.35 -8.21 -0.12
C CYS A 127 -13.79 -9.45 -0.90
N THR A 128 -14.78 -10.15 -0.35
CA THR A 128 -15.48 -11.22 -1.07
C THR A 128 -16.60 -10.60 -1.88
N LEU A 129 -16.55 -10.80 -3.18
CA LEU A 129 -17.58 -10.42 -4.12
C LEU A 129 -18.64 -11.53 -4.22
N PRO A 130 -19.89 -11.20 -4.60
CA PRO A 130 -20.94 -12.19 -4.81
C PRO A 130 -20.51 -13.33 -5.74
N GLY A 131 -21.03 -14.53 -5.46
CA GLY A 131 -20.72 -15.71 -6.26
C GLY A 131 -19.37 -16.34 -5.96
N GLY A 132 -18.70 -16.00 -4.86
CA GLY A 132 -17.44 -16.63 -4.43
C GLY A 132 -16.21 -16.10 -5.18
N TRP A 133 -16.27 -14.84 -5.59
CA TRP A 133 -15.14 -14.11 -6.14
C TRP A 133 -14.43 -13.33 -5.03
N TYR A 134 -13.14 -13.09 -5.19
CA TYR A 134 -12.31 -12.34 -4.28
C TYR A 134 -11.68 -11.18 -5.03
N PHE A 135 -11.85 -9.98 -4.49
CA PHE A 135 -11.18 -8.78 -4.93
C PHE A 135 -10.05 -8.48 -3.97
N THR A 136 -8.85 -8.24 -4.51
CA THR A 136 -7.69 -7.81 -3.75
C THR A 136 -7.05 -6.64 -4.48
N TYR A 137 -6.78 -5.56 -3.76
CA TYR A 137 -6.06 -4.40 -4.26
C TYR A 137 -4.92 -4.09 -3.29
N ALA A 138 -3.74 -3.77 -3.81
CA ALA A 138 -2.67 -3.17 -3.02
C ALA A 138 -1.99 -2.06 -3.80
N GLY A 139 -1.61 -0.99 -3.12
CA GLY A 139 -0.95 0.14 -3.73
C GLY A 139 -0.08 0.91 -2.76
N VAL A 140 0.87 1.65 -3.31
CA VAL A 140 1.59 2.69 -2.55
C VAL A 140 0.61 3.77 -2.08
N PRO A 141 0.92 4.55 -1.03
CA PRO A 141 -0.03 5.51 -0.45
C PRO A 141 -0.69 6.44 -1.47
N GLU A 142 0.05 6.95 -2.46
CA GLU A 142 -0.49 7.83 -3.51
C GLU A 142 -1.49 7.11 -4.43
N ALA A 143 -1.21 5.85 -4.78
CA ALA A 143 -2.09 5.05 -5.63
C ALA A 143 -3.33 4.59 -4.86
N TYR A 144 -3.19 4.32 -3.56
CA TYR A 144 -4.31 3.94 -2.70
C TYR A 144 -5.25 5.10 -2.42
N GLU A 145 -4.74 6.33 -2.31
CA GLU A 145 -5.57 7.54 -2.16
C GLU A 145 -6.48 7.77 -3.38
N LYS A 146 -5.97 7.49 -4.59
CA LYS A 146 -6.70 7.67 -5.85
C LYS A 146 -6.55 6.42 -6.72
N PRO A 147 -7.26 5.33 -6.38
CA PRO A 147 -7.17 4.10 -7.14
C PRO A 147 -7.68 4.33 -8.56
N SER A 148 -6.87 3.96 -9.54
CA SER A 148 -7.21 4.06 -10.95
C SER A 148 -6.82 2.78 -11.67
N LEU A 149 -7.68 2.34 -12.60
CA LEU A 149 -7.36 1.27 -13.54
C LEU A 149 -6.65 1.79 -14.78
N GLN A 150 -6.68 3.10 -15.01
CA GLN A 150 -6.08 3.73 -16.17
C GLN A 150 -4.57 3.76 -16.04
N GLU A 151 -3.89 3.73 -17.18
CA GLU A 151 -2.44 3.92 -17.23
C GLU A 151 -2.09 5.34 -16.76
N SER A 152 -1.16 5.43 -15.82
CA SER A 152 -0.63 6.72 -15.37
C SER A 152 0.21 7.36 -16.47
N GLU A 153 0.24 8.69 -16.53
CA GLU A 153 1.05 9.43 -17.49
C GLU A 153 2.53 9.01 -17.43
N GLY A 154 3.08 8.55 -18.56
CA GLY A 154 4.44 8.03 -18.68
C GLY A 154 4.69 6.68 -17.99
N GLY A 155 3.66 6.08 -17.39
CA GLY A 155 3.71 4.76 -16.78
C GLY A 155 3.31 3.65 -17.75
N ARG A 156 3.01 2.47 -17.19
CA ARG A 156 2.56 1.31 -17.96
C ARG A 156 1.61 0.44 -17.16
N THR A 157 0.56 -0.04 -17.79
CA THR A 157 -0.37 -1.01 -17.19
C THR A 157 -0.29 -2.35 -17.91
N LEU A 158 0.04 -3.42 -17.17
CA LEU A 158 -0.02 -4.80 -17.67
C LEU A 158 -1.29 -5.45 -17.12
N SER A 159 -2.04 -6.17 -17.95
CA SER A 159 -3.25 -6.84 -17.49
C SER A 159 -3.49 -8.17 -18.19
N THR A 160 -3.81 -9.21 -17.43
CA THR A 160 -4.20 -10.51 -17.99
C THR A 160 -5.57 -10.91 -17.49
N GLN A 161 -6.39 -11.44 -18.40
CA GLN A 161 -7.68 -12.06 -18.09
C GLN A 161 -7.61 -13.53 -18.47
N THR A 162 -7.60 -14.41 -17.47
CA THR A 162 -7.51 -15.86 -17.65
C THR A 162 -8.69 -16.56 -16.97
N GLN A 163 -8.75 -17.89 -17.04
CA GLN A 163 -9.75 -18.67 -16.28
C GLN A 163 -9.61 -18.45 -14.77
N GLY A 164 -8.41 -18.11 -14.29
CA GLY A 164 -8.13 -17.80 -12.88
C GLY A 164 -8.66 -16.44 -12.43
N GLY A 165 -9.05 -15.58 -13.36
CA GLY A 165 -9.60 -14.25 -13.10
C GLY A 165 -8.85 -13.14 -13.82
N TYR A 166 -9.00 -11.92 -13.30
CA TYR A 166 -8.35 -10.71 -13.77
C TYR A 166 -7.16 -10.35 -12.87
N PHE A 167 -6.03 -10.01 -13.46
CA PHE A 167 -4.87 -9.45 -12.76
C PHE A 167 -4.37 -8.22 -13.51
N GLN A 168 -4.10 -7.15 -12.78
CA GLN A 168 -3.56 -5.90 -13.32
C GLN A 168 -2.38 -5.43 -12.47
N LEU A 169 -1.31 -5.02 -13.14
CA LEU A 169 -0.11 -4.42 -12.56
C LEU A 169 0.06 -3.01 -13.14
N SER A 170 0.04 -1.99 -12.29
CA SER A 170 0.27 -0.60 -12.68
C SER A 170 1.67 -0.17 -12.29
N ILE A 171 2.43 0.31 -13.27
CA ILE A 171 3.83 0.72 -13.15
C ILE A 171 3.91 2.22 -13.43
N GLY A 172 4.58 2.97 -12.57
CA GLY A 172 4.79 4.41 -12.76
C GLY A 172 5.92 4.73 -13.74
N ALA A 173 6.01 6.00 -14.15
CA ALA A 173 7.09 6.50 -15.01
C ALA A 173 8.50 6.30 -14.42
N ASP A 174 8.60 6.25 -13.09
CA ASP A 174 9.83 5.94 -12.34
C ASP A 174 10.14 4.45 -12.24
N ARG A 175 9.44 3.61 -13.01
CA ARG A 175 9.61 2.15 -13.04
C ARG A 175 9.35 1.47 -11.69
N LEU A 176 8.61 2.12 -10.78
CA LEU A 176 8.10 1.50 -9.56
C LEU A 176 6.69 0.95 -9.77
N VAL A 177 6.38 -0.17 -9.13
CA VAL A 177 5.01 -0.68 -9.08
C VAL A 177 4.16 0.25 -8.20
N ARG A 178 3.13 0.86 -8.79
CA ARG A 178 2.21 1.76 -8.08
C ARG A 178 1.09 1.01 -7.42
N SER A 179 0.46 0.10 -8.15
CA SER A 179 -0.60 -0.74 -7.61
C SER A 179 -0.71 -2.07 -8.33
N CYS A 180 -1.29 -3.03 -7.62
CA CYS A 180 -1.66 -4.34 -8.11
C CYS A 180 -3.15 -4.53 -7.82
N LEU A 181 -3.87 -5.13 -8.75
CA LEU A 181 -5.28 -5.48 -8.60
C LEU A 181 -5.51 -6.90 -9.07
N ARG A 182 -6.30 -7.63 -8.32
CA ARG A 182 -6.70 -8.99 -8.64
C ARG A 182 -8.17 -9.20 -8.38
N VAL A 183 -8.84 -9.86 -9.31
CA VAL A 183 -10.19 -10.40 -9.14
C VAL A 183 -10.16 -11.86 -9.54
N GLY A 184 -10.34 -12.78 -8.59
CA GLY A 184 -10.22 -14.21 -8.86
C GLY A 184 -11.04 -15.08 -7.91
N ARG A 185 -11.00 -16.39 -8.10
CA ARG A 185 -11.74 -17.35 -7.24
C ARG A 185 -10.98 -17.82 -6.00
N GLN A 186 -9.67 -17.58 -5.93
CA GLN A 186 -8.87 -18.01 -4.78
C GLN A 186 -8.69 -16.87 -3.76
N PRO A 187 -8.75 -17.18 -2.45
CA PRO A 187 -9.01 -16.19 -1.41
C PRO A 187 -7.84 -15.31 -0.96
N SER A 188 -6.58 -15.61 -1.27
CA SER A 188 -5.47 -14.88 -0.62
C SER A 188 -4.32 -14.56 -1.57
N ALA A 189 -4.36 -13.36 -2.15
CA ALA A 189 -3.20 -12.77 -2.82
C ALA A 189 -2.70 -11.50 -2.10
N ARG A 190 -3.33 -11.13 -0.98
CA ARG A 190 -3.06 -9.89 -0.24
C ARG A 190 -1.58 -9.67 0.03
N ASP A 191 -0.91 -10.61 0.69
CA ASP A 191 0.49 -10.43 1.09
C ASP A 191 1.41 -10.36 -0.12
N MET A 192 1.15 -11.18 -1.14
CA MET A 192 1.85 -11.12 -2.42
C MET A 192 1.73 -9.72 -3.05
N LEU A 193 0.51 -9.21 -3.26
CA LEU A 193 0.30 -7.89 -3.88
C LEU A 193 0.95 -6.77 -3.07
N ARG A 194 0.89 -6.82 -1.73
CA ARG A 194 1.54 -5.84 -0.85
C ARG A 194 3.05 -5.86 -0.95
N ARG A 195 3.66 -7.03 -1.11
CA ARG A 195 5.12 -7.17 -1.26
C ARG A 195 5.60 -6.63 -2.60
N ILE A 196 4.77 -6.70 -3.65
CA ILE A 196 5.11 -6.20 -4.99
C ILE A 196 4.92 -4.69 -5.10
N ALA A 197 3.86 -4.15 -4.52
CA ALA A 197 3.60 -2.71 -4.54
C ALA A 197 4.79 -1.93 -3.95
N GLY A 198 5.22 -0.86 -4.61
CA GLY A 198 6.38 -0.07 -4.24
C GLY A 198 7.74 -0.66 -4.64
N LEU A 199 7.81 -1.90 -5.14
CA LEU A 199 9.07 -2.44 -5.67
C LEU A 199 9.38 -1.87 -7.06
N PRO A 200 10.68 -1.70 -7.39
CA PRO A 200 11.10 -1.46 -8.76
C PRO A 200 10.74 -2.65 -9.65
N VAL A 201 10.26 -2.39 -10.86
CA VAL A 201 9.88 -3.42 -11.84
C VAL A 201 11.05 -4.33 -12.23
N SER A 202 12.29 -3.88 -12.05
CA SER A 202 13.50 -4.69 -12.26
C SER A 202 13.58 -5.92 -11.35
N TYR A 203 12.85 -5.93 -10.23
CA TYR A 203 12.75 -7.10 -9.34
C TYR A 203 11.82 -8.17 -9.92
N LEU A 204 10.95 -7.83 -10.88
CA LEU A 204 9.91 -8.69 -11.42
C LEU A 204 10.38 -9.44 -12.67
N ASN A 205 11.64 -9.86 -12.72
CA ASN A 205 12.18 -10.77 -13.75
C ASN A 205 11.86 -10.36 -15.21
N ASN A 206 12.05 -9.08 -15.52
CA ASN A 206 11.76 -8.47 -16.84
C ASN A 206 10.31 -8.69 -17.30
N VAL A 207 9.35 -8.59 -16.38
CA VAL A 207 7.92 -8.83 -16.65
C VAL A 207 7.38 -7.99 -17.81
N VAL A 208 7.86 -6.75 -17.97
CA VAL A 208 7.37 -5.83 -19.00
C VAL A 208 7.78 -6.35 -20.39
N GLU A 209 9.04 -6.70 -20.54
CA GLU A 209 9.62 -7.15 -21.81
C GLU A 209 9.07 -8.53 -22.19
N LYS A 210 8.90 -9.43 -21.20
CA LYS A 210 8.30 -10.76 -21.42
C LYS A 210 6.80 -10.67 -21.72
N TYR A 211 6.09 -9.71 -21.14
CA TYR A 211 4.69 -9.45 -21.46
C TYR A 211 4.54 -8.90 -22.88
N ASP A 212 5.34 -7.91 -23.27
CA ASP A 212 5.32 -7.32 -24.61
C ASP A 212 5.64 -8.33 -25.72
N SER A 213 6.54 -9.28 -25.44
CA SER A 213 6.90 -10.37 -26.36
C SER A 213 5.90 -11.54 -26.36
N GLY A 214 4.84 -11.48 -25.55
CA GLY A 214 3.81 -12.52 -25.45
C GLY A 214 4.24 -13.78 -24.70
N GLN A 215 5.36 -13.74 -23.97
CA GLN A 215 5.84 -14.86 -23.15
C GLN A 215 5.05 -15.01 -21.84
N VAL A 216 4.40 -13.93 -21.37
CA VAL A 216 3.57 -13.93 -20.16
C VAL A 216 2.09 -13.96 -20.55
N ALA A 217 1.51 -15.16 -20.56
CA ALA A 217 0.08 -15.34 -20.80
C ALA A 217 -0.80 -15.09 -19.56
N ASP A 218 -0.26 -15.38 -18.37
CA ASP A 218 -0.93 -15.17 -17.07
C ASP A 218 0.05 -14.49 -16.10
N LEU A 219 -0.23 -13.23 -15.75
CA LEU A 219 0.63 -12.46 -14.84
C LEU A 219 0.64 -13.04 -13.44
N LEU A 220 -0.48 -13.59 -12.96
CA LEU A 220 -0.55 -14.18 -11.63
C LEU A 220 0.33 -15.43 -11.59
N ALA A 221 0.21 -16.31 -12.58
CA ALA A 221 1.02 -17.52 -12.67
C ALA A 221 2.52 -17.17 -12.70
N PHE A 222 2.91 -16.22 -13.58
CA PHE A 222 4.28 -15.76 -13.72
C PHE A 222 4.87 -15.18 -12.42
N LEU A 223 4.10 -14.35 -11.71
CA LEU A 223 4.52 -13.76 -10.43
C LEU A 223 4.52 -14.76 -9.27
N THR A 224 3.93 -15.94 -9.43
CA THR A 224 3.96 -17.04 -8.44
C THR A 224 4.98 -18.13 -8.76
N GLU A 225 5.76 -17.98 -9.83
CA GLU A 225 6.85 -18.89 -10.16
C GLU A 225 7.95 -18.90 -9.07
N GLY A 226 8.78 -19.95 -9.09
CA GLY A 226 9.80 -20.18 -8.07
C GLY A 226 10.77 -19.02 -7.85
N TRP A 227 11.10 -18.26 -8.90
CA TRP A 227 11.99 -17.10 -8.82
C TRP A 227 11.46 -15.97 -7.93
N ALA A 228 10.14 -15.90 -7.71
CA ALA A 228 9.50 -14.84 -6.95
C ALA A 228 9.37 -15.19 -5.45
N GLN A 229 9.61 -16.45 -5.05
CA GLN A 229 9.47 -16.87 -3.65
C GLN A 229 10.28 -15.99 -2.69
N ALA A 230 11.50 -15.60 -3.05
CA ALA A 230 12.32 -14.73 -2.21
C ALA A 230 11.69 -13.34 -2.01
N LEU A 231 10.95 -12.80 -2.99
CA LEU A 231 10.30 -11.49 -2.88
C LEU A 231 9.19 -11.46 -1.84
N TYR A 232 8.53 -12.60 -1.64
CA TYR A 232 7.39 -12.72 -0.72
C TYR A 232 7.79 -13.10 0.69
N HIS A 233 9.04 -13.51 0.90
CA HIS A 233 9.56 -13.91 2.19
C HIS A 233 9.62 -12.73 3.19
N ASP A 234 9.30 -12.99 4.45
CA ASP A 234 9.13 -11.93 5.46
C ASP A 234 10.40 -11.13 5.76
N HIS A 235 11.56 -11.77 5.64
CA HIS A 235 12.87 -11.13 5.82
C HIS A 235 13.41 -10.42 4.57
N PHE A 236 12.73 -10.50 3.42
CA PHE A 236 13.17 -9.84 2.19
C PHE A 236 13.34 -8.31 2.32
N PRO A 237 12.46 -7.56 3.02
CA PRO A 237 12.66 -6.13 3.22
C PRO A 237 13.95 -5.78 3.98
N VAL A 238 14.38 -6.66 4.89
CA VAL A 238 15.63 -6.49 5.66
C VAL A 238 16.81 -6.65 4.71
N LEU A 239 16.85 -7.73 3.93
CA LEU A 239 17.86 -7.96 2.89
C LEU A 239 17.94 -6.77 1.91
N ARG A 240 16.79 -6.28 1.43
CA ARG A 240 16.74 -5.13 0.51
C ARG A 240 17.35 -3.89 1.13
N ARG A 241 17.09 -3.62 2.42
CA ARG A 241 17.64 -2.46 3.13
C ARG A 241 19.16 -2.58 3.31
N GLU A 242 19.66 -3.77 3.62
CA GLU A 242 21.09 -4.06 3.72
C GLU A 242 21.80 -3.86 2.39
N LEU A 243 21.24 -4.42 1.31
CA LEU A 243 21.75 -4.25 -0.06
C LEU A 243 21.81 -2.78 -0.47
N GLN A 244 20.73 -2.03 -0.23
CA GLN A 244 20.70 -0.60 -0.51
C GLN A 244 21.75 0.17 0.30
N GLY A 245 22.00 -0.23 1.56
CA GLY A 245 23.05 0.34 2.39
C GLY A 245 24.44 0.08 1.83
N GLN A 246 24.74 -1.17 1.45
CA GLN A 246 26.03 -1.56 0.88
C GLN A 246 26.29 -0.88 -0.47
N VAL A 247 25.29 -0.82 -1.35
CA VAL A 247 25.42 -0.14 -2.65
C VAL A 247 25.70 1.35 -2.46
N ARG A 248 25.04 2.02 -1.50
CA ARG A 248 25.32 3.43 -1.19
C ARG A 248 26.75 3.65 -0.70
N GLN A 249 27.30 2.72 0.10
CA GLN A 249 28.69 2.80 0.55
C GLN A 249 29.68 2.67 -0.62
N LEU A 250 29.40 1.76 -1.56
CA LEU A 250 30.21 1.60 -2.77
C LEU A 250 30.15 2.82 -3.70
N GLN A 251 29.03 3.53 -3.72
CA GLN A 251 28.84 4.78 -4.49
C GLN A 251 29.49 6.01 -3.85
N GLY A 252 29.85 5.96 -2.57
CA GLY A 252 30.48 7.09 -1.85
C GLY A 252 31.97 7.30 -2.16
N GLY A 253 32.62 6.35 -2.84
CA GLY A 253 33.97 6.53 -3.39
C GLY A 253 33.92 7.25 -4.74
N GLN A 254 34.85 8.16 -5.01
CA GLN A 254 34.90 9.01 -6.22
C GLN A 254 35.05 8.28 -7.58
N GLY A 255 34.77 6.98 -7.67
CA GLY A 255 34.67 6.23 -8.91
C GLY A 255 33.22 5.84 -9.16
N GLY A 256 32.71 6.04 -10.37
CA GLY A 256 31.34 5.68 -10.75
C GLY A 256 30.96 4.23 -10.41
N VAL A 257 29.67 3.92 -10.51
CA VAL A 257 29.11 2.61 -10.11
C VAL A 257 29.84 1.46 -10.82
N ASN A 258 30.65 0.70 -10.07
CA ASN A 258 31.20 -0.55 -10.58
C ASN A 258 30.10 -1.63 -10.51
N GLU A 259 29.36 -1.77 -11.62
CA GLU A 259 28.25 -2.72 -11.74
C GLU A 259 28.66 -4.16 -11.40
N VAL A 260 29.90 -4.55 -11.72
CA VAL A 260 30.43 -5.88 -11.41
C VAL A 260 30.57 -6.08 -9.90
N ALA A 261 31.07 -5.07 -9.18
CA ALA A 261 31.20 -5.11 -7.73
C ALA A 261 29.83 -5.13 -7.04
N VAL A 262 28.88 -4.33 -7.52
CA VAL A 262 27.50 -4.31 -7.02
C VAL A 262 26.83 -5.67 -7.24
N ALA A 263 26.98 -6.27 -8.43
CA ALA A 263 26.43 -7.57 -8.73
C ALA A 263 27.04 -8.68 -7.85
N ALA A 264 28.35 -8.63 -7.57
CA ALA A 264 29.01 -9.60 -6.69
C ALA A 264 28.47 -9.53 -5.26
N VAL A 265 28.36 -8.31 -4.70
CA VAL A 265 27.82 -8.08 -3.35
C VAL A 265 26.35 -8.53 -3.28
N ALA A 266 25.55 -8.16 -4.27
CA ALA A 266 24.16 -8.59 -4.34
C ALA A 266 24.03 -10.11 -4.40
N ARG A 267 24.85 -10.78 -5.22
CA ARG A 267 24.85 -12.23 -5.35
C ARG A 267 25.22 -12.92 -4.04
N GLU A 268 26.23 -12.44 -3.33
CA GLU A 268 26.65 -13.00 -2.05
C GLU A 268 25.57 -12.86 -0.97
N ALA A 269 24.98 -11.67 -0.84
CA ALA A 269 23.93 -11.41 0.15
C ALA A 269 22.66 -12.24 -0.14
N VAL A 270 22.24 -12.33 -1.40
CA VAL A 270 21.11 -13.20 -1.81
C VAL A 270 21.43 -14.66 -1.54
N HIS A 271 22.65 -15.11 -1.84
CA HIS A 271 23.06 -16.49 -1.56
C HIS A 271 23.00 -16.82 -0.06
N LYS A 272 23.55 -15.95 0.80
CA LYS A 272 23.45 -16.08 2.26
C LYS A 272 22.00 -16.11 2.74
N PHE A 273 21.15 -15.26 2.18
CA PHE A 273 19.73 -15.22 2.50
C PHE A 273 19.02 -16.53 2.13
N VAL A 274 19.28 -17.05 0.92
CA VAL A 274 18.72 -18.32 0.45
C VAL A 274 19.17 -19.48 1.34
N GLN A 275 20.45 -19.53 1.71
CA GLN A 275 20.98 -20.57 2.61
C GLN A 275 20.34 -20.50 4.00
N ALA A 276 20.20 -19.31 4.58
CA ALA A 276 19.62 -19.12 5.90
C ALA A 276 18.13 -19.51 5.97
N HIS A 277 17.40 -19.40 4.84
CA HIS A 277 15.96 -19.67 4.76
C HIS A 277 15.62 -20.82 3.80
N ALA A 278 16.55 -21.74 3.55
CA ALA A 278 16.41 -22.83 2.57
C ALA A 278 15.23 -23.80 2.87
N ALA A 279 14.81 -23.87 4.13
CA ALA A 279 13.63 -24.63 4.54
C ALA A 279 12.36 -24.08 3.90
N GLU A 280 12.23 -22.75 3.83
CA GLU A 280 11.05 -22.01 3.37
C GLU A 280 11.13 -21.68 1.86
N LEU A 281 12.34 -21.51 1.33
CA LEU A 281 12.63 -21.17 -0.07
C LEU A 281 12.82 -22.43 -0.92
N THR A 282 11.77 -23.24 -1.03
CA THR A 282 11.81 -24.55 -1.70
C THR A 282 12.23 -24.47 -3.16
N ALA A 283 11.90 -23.39 -3.87
CA ALA A 283 12.28 -23.20 -5.27
C ALA A 283 13.79 -22.94 -5.48
N TYR A 284 14.55 -22.65 -4.42
CA TYR A 284 15.98 -22.37 -4.49
C TYR A 284 16.86 -23.52 -4.00
N ARG A 285 16.26 -24.67 -3.62
CA ARG A 285 17.00 -25.81 -3.06
C ARG A 285 18.02 -26.39 -4.06
N ASP A 286 17.70 -26.43 -5.34
CA ASP A 286 18.62 -26.95 -6.37
C ASP A 286 19.77 -25.98 -6.68
N VAL A 287 19.59 -24.68 -6.41
CA VAL A 287 20.64 -23.66 -6.58
C VAL A 287 21.65 -23.73 -5.43
N SER A 288 21.21 -24.15 -4.24
CA SER A 288 22.05 -24.36 -3.05
C SER A 288 22.97 -25.60 -3.14
N LEU A 289 22.71 -26.52 -4.08
CA LEU A 289 23.47 -27.77 -4.24
C LEU A 289 24.52 -27.70 -5.36
N ALA A 290 24.57 -26.60 -6.12
CA ALA A 290 25.48 -26.39 -7.25
C ALA A 290 26.67 -25.45 -6.93
N SER A 291 27.08 -25.40 -5.65
CA SER A 291 28.31 -24.72 -5.19
C SER A 291 29.45 -25.70 -4.98
#